data_AF-A0AAW8E9Y3-F1
#
_entry.id   AF-A0AAW8E9Y3-F1
#
_cell.length_a   1.000
_cell.length_b   1.000
_cell.length_c   1.000
_cell.angle_alpha   90.00
_cell.angle_beta   90.00
_cell.angle_gamma   90.00
#
_symmetry.space_group_name_H-M   'P 1'
#
loop_
_entity.id
_entity.type
_entity.pdbx_description
1 polymer ?
#
loop_
_entity_poly.entity_id
_entity_poly.type
_entity_poly.pdbx_seq_one_letter_code
_entity_poly.pdbx_strand_id
1 'polypeptide(L)'
;MSFQVGSACYDTAAAAAAASASSQVGSFVRQGEVSYVVNASSVDGTSITYSLAPVGGGTPVVVTSPYAAQPCGLLTASDAVDLSWLVVAVWAAVWAVKFIATAVHDWGNQHGHNT
;
A
#
# COMPACT_ATOMS: atom_id res chain seq x y z
N MET A 1 -22.43 2.16 3.20
CA MET A 1 -21.01 2.56 3.12
C MET A 1 -20.22 1.27 2.98
N SER A 2 -19.37 1.15 1.96
CA SER A 2 -18.57 -0.04 1.72
C SER A 2 -17.13 0.14 2.20
N PHE A 3 -16.43 -0.96 2.45
CA PHE A 3 -15.12 -1.02 3.07
C PHE A 3 -14.11 -1.73 2.17
N GLN A 4 -12.89 -1.19 2.05
CA GLN A 4 -11.87 -1.69 1.13
C GLN A 4 -10.93 -2.71 1.78
N VAL A 5 -10.69 -3.82 1.08
CA VAL A 5 -9.59 -4.75 1.37
C VAL A 5 -8.93 -5.11 0.05
N GLY A 6 -7.67 -4.69 -0.13
CA GLY A 6 -7.00 -4.78 -1.42
C GLY A 6 -7.76 -3.98 -2.50
N SER A 7 -8.13 -4.64 -3.59
CA SER A 7 -8.93 -4.05 -4.68
C SER A 7 -10.44 -4.27 -4.55
N ALA A 8 -10.89 -5.06 -3.56
CA ALA A 8 -12.31 -5.41 -3.39
C ALA A 8 -12.97 -4.53 -2.33
N CYS A 9 -14.27 -4.30 -2.51
CA CYS A 9 -15.10 -3.56 -1.55
C CYS A 9 -16.21 -4.45 -0.99
N TYR A 10 -16.43 -4.34 0.32
CA TYR A 10 -17.38 -5.13 1.09
C TYR A 10 -18.43 -4.23 1.73
N ASP A 11 -19.68 -4.68 1.80
CA ASP A 11 -20.78 -3.86 2.32
C ASP A 11 -20.73 -3.64 3.84
N THR A 12 -20.02 -4.50 4.57
CA THR A 12 -19.92 -4.44 6.04
C THR A 12 -18.48 -4.48 6.52
N ALA A 13 -18.20 -3.80 7.63
CA ALA A 13 -16.88 -3.78 8.24
C ALA A 13 -16.44 -5.18 8.70
N ALA A 14 -17.39 -6.02 9.16
CA ALA A 14 -17.11 -7.40 9.53
C ALA A 14 -16.70 -8.27 8.33
N ALA A 15 -17.33 -8.08 7.16
CA ALA A 15 -16.95 -8.79 5.94
C ALA A 15 -15.56 -8.36 5.45
N ALA A 16 -15.24 -7.06 5.52
CA ALA A 16 -13.89 -6.56 5.24
C ALA A 16 -12.85 -7.09 6.25
N ALA A 17 -13.17 -7.11 7.54
CA ALA A 17 -12.31 -7.69 8.56
C ALA A 17 -12.07 -9.18 8.30
N ALA A 18 -13.09 -9.92 7.86
CA ALA A 18 -12.98 -11.35 7.55
C ALA A 18 -12.06 -11.59 6.35
N ALA A 19 -12.23 -10.83 5.27
CA ALA A 19 -11.34 -10.89 4.11
C ALA A 19 -9.89 -10.54 4.47
N SER A 20 -9.70 -9.52 5.32
CA SER A 20 -8.38 -9.14 5.84
C SER A 20 -7.77 -10.26 6.68
N ALA A 21 -8.57 -10.90 7.55
CA ALA A 21 -8.15 -12.01 8.38
C ALA A 21 -7.74 -13.23 7.55
N SER A 22 -8.53 -13.60 6.55
CA SER A 22 -8.25 -14.73 5.65
C SER A 22 -6.93 -14.62 4.91
N SER A 23 -6.42 -13.39 4.72
CA SER A 23 -5.10 -13.19 4.10
C SER A 23 -3.94 -13.67 4.98
N GLN A 24 -4.16 -13.77 6.30
CA GLN A 24 -3.17 -14.17 7.29
C GLN A 24 -3.38 -15.61 7.81
N VAL A 25 -4.61 -16.13 7.71
CA VAL A 25 -4.94 -17.49 8.14
C VAL A 25 -4.18 -18.53 7.31
N GLY A 26 -3.62 -19.53 7.97
CA GLY A 26 -2.80 -20.57 7.35
C GLY A 26 -1.33 -20.17 7.12
N SER A 27 -0.95 -18.93 7.44
CA SER A 27 0.44 -18.53 7.45
C SER A 27 1.20 -19.15 8.64
N PHE A 28 2.49 -19.40 8.43
CA PHE A 28 3.40 -19.86 9.48
C PHE A 28 4.22 -18.66 9.97
N VAL A 29 4.17 -18.39 11.27
CA VAL A 29 4.97 -17.35 11.91
C VAL A 29 5.95 -18.01 12.87
N ARG A 30 7.24 -17.73 12.71
CA ARG A 30 8.28 -18.21 13.63
C ARG A 30 8.61 -17.13 14.64
N GLN A 31 8.47 -17.45 15.92
CA GLN A 31 8.94 -16.63 17.03
C GLN A 31 9.98 -17.42 17.82
N GLY A 32 11.25 -17.01 17.73
CA GLY A 32 12.37 -17.75 18.30
C GLY A 32 12.55 -19.12 17.63
N GLU A 33 12.48 -20.19 18.43
CA GLU A 33 12.65 -21.57 17.97
C GLU A 33 11.31 -22.26 17.61
N VAL A 34 10.17 -21.65 17.93
CA VAL A 34 8.84 -22.25 17.73
C VAL A 34 8.15 -21.62 16.51
N SER A 35 7.58 -22.49 15.67
CA SER A 35 6.74 -22.08 14.54
C SER A 35 5.27 -22.22 14.94
N TYR A 36 4.47 -21.22 14.58
CA TYR A 36 3.05 -21.15 14.88
C TYR A 36 2.23 -21.08 13.58
N VAL A 37 1.12 -21.81 13.53
CA VAL A 37 0.10 -21.67 12.48
C VAL A 37 -0.91 -20.63 12.92
N VAL A 38 -1.14 -19.63 12.07
CA VAL A 38 -2.12 -18.58 12.33
C VAL A 38 -3.51 -19.06 11.94
N ASN A 39 -4.44 -19.06 12.89
CA ASN A 39 -5.86 -19.27 12.66
C ASN A 39 -6.66 -18.04 13.12
N ALA A 40 -7.75 -17.71 12.44
CA ALA A 40 -8.67 -16.68 12.91
C ALA A 40 -9.67 -17.34 13.88
N SER A 41 -9.74 -16.83 15.10
CA SER A 41 -10.63 -17.33 16.15
C SER A 41 -11.95 -16.55 16.16
N SER A 42 -11.87 -15.22 16.08
CA SER A 42 -13.04 -14.36 15.92
C SER A 42 -12.71 -13.16 15.07
N VAL A 43 -13.72 -12.67 14.35
CA VAL A 43 -13.62 -11.48 13.50
C VAL A 43 -14.80 -10.59 13.84
N ASP A 44 -14.49 -9.35 14.22
CA ASP A 44 -15.47 -8.29 14.42
C ASP A 44 -15.10 -7.09 13.53
N GLY A 45 -16.04 -6.20 13.26
CA GLY A 45 -15.82 -5.01 12.43
C GLY A 45 -14.78 -4.02 13.00
N THR A 46 -14.33 -4.24 14.24
CA THR A 46 -13.38 -3.39 14.98
C THR A 46 -12.14 -4.12 15.48
N SER A 47 -12.11 -5.45 15.42
CA SER A 47 -10.97 -6.25 15.88
C SER A 47 -10.94 -7.62 15.22
N ILE A 48 -9.74 -8.17 15.07
CA ILE A 48 -9.53 -9.54 14.57
C ILE A 48 -8.73 -10.30 15.62
N THR A 49 -9.28 -11.41 16.10
CA THR A 49 -8.63 -12.29 17.05
C THR A 49 -8.02 -13.47 16.33
N TYR A 50 -6.70 -13.60 16.41
CA TYR A 50 -5.96 -14.72 15.87
C TYR A 50 -5.54 -15.67 16.99
N SER A 51 -5.64 -16.97 16.76
CA SER A 51 -5.02 -18.01 17.57
C SER A 51 -3.80 -18.55 16.83
N LEU A 52 -2.63 -18.45 17.45
CA LEU A 52 -1.37 -18.97 16.96
C LEU A 52 -1.13 -20.34 17.62
N ALA A 53 -1.32 -21.41 16.87
CA ALA A 53 -1.12 -22.78 17.35
C ALA A 53 0.32 -23.24 17.05
N PRO A 54 1.14 -23.61 18.05
CA PRO A 54 2.48 -24.09 17.81
C PRO A 54 2.47 -25.42 17.05
N VAL A 55 3.30 -25.52 15.99
CA VAL A 55 3.38 -26.71 15.11
C VAL A 55 3.86 -27.96 15.87
N GLY A 56 4.68 -27.76 16.91
CA GLY A 56 5.15 -28.84 17.79
C GLY A 56 4.15 -29.32 18.85
N GLY A 57 2.92 -28.78 18.87
CA GLY A 57 1.96 -28.97 19.95
C GLY A 57 2.22 -28.03 21.14
N GLY A 58 1.16 -27.74 21.91
CA GLY A 58 1.23 -26.80 23.03
C GLY A 58 0.01 -25.88 23.14
N THR A 59 0.04 -24.95 24.08
CA THR A 59 -1.03 -23.96 24.28
C THR A 59 -1.04 -22.92 23.17
N PRO A 60 -2.17 -22.68 22.50
CA PRO A 60 -2.28 -21.61 21.52
C PRO A 60 -2.12 -20.23 22.17
N VAL A 61 -1.45 -19.33 21.47
CA VAL A 61 -1.39 -17.91 21.86
C VAL A 61 -2.51 -17.17 21.16
N VAL A 62 -3.33 -16.45 21.92
CA VAL A 62 -4.43 -15.65 21.37
C VAL A 62 -4.01 -14.18 21.29
N VAL A 63 -4.10 -13.60 20.10
CA VAL A 63 -3.75 -12.20 19.84
C VAL A 63 -4.94 -11.48 19.24
N THR A 64 -5.40 -10.44 19.91
CA THR A 64 -6.47 -9.57 19.43
C THR A 64 -5.84 -8.32 18.81
N SER A 65 -5.95 -8.18 17.49
CA SER A 65 -5.50 -6.99 16.79
C SER A 65 -6.67 -6.01 16.61
N PRO A 66 -6.53 -4.73 16.96
CA PRO A 66 -7.50 -3.72 16.54
C PRO A 66 -7.57 -3.67 15.01
N TYR A 67 -8.75 -3.42 14.47
CA TYR A 67 -9.02 -3.32 13.04
C TYR A 67 -9.82 -2.06 12.76
N ALA A 68 -9.32 -1.24 11.84
CA ALA A 68 -9.99 -0.04 11.37
C ALA A 68 -10.32 -0.20 9.88
N ALA A 69 -11.59 -0.50 9.60
CA ALA A 69 -12.06 -0.69 8.23
C ALA A 69 -11.91 0.62 7.44
N GLN A 70 -11.21 0.56 6.31
CA GLN A 70 -11.02 1.71 5.44
C GLN A 70 -12.22 1.88 4.50
N PRO A 71 -12.67 3.11 4.21
CA PRO A 71 -13.74 3.33 3.25
C PRO A 71 -13.32 2.88 1.84
N CYS A 72 -14.28 2.32 1.09
CA CYS A 72 -14.08 1.96 -0.31
C CYS A 72 -13.78 3.18 -1.18
N GLY A 73 -12.77 3.08 -2.04
CA GLY A 73 -12.38 4.17 -2.93
C GLY A 73 -11.46 5.19 -2.25
N LEU A 74 -10.41 4.70 -1.58
CA LEU A 74 -9.45 5.53 -0.84
C LEU A 74 -8.78 6.61 -1.73
N LEU A 75 -8.69 6.36 -3.04
CA LEU A 75 -8.32 7.34 -4.05
C LEU A 75 -9.60 7.87 -4.72
N THR A 76 -9.92 9.11 -4.42
CA THR A 76 -11.00 9.85 -5.08
C THR A 76 -10.49 10.50 -6.38
N ALA A 77 -11.42 11.00 -7.19
CA ALA A 77 -11.06 11.73 -8.41
C ALA A 77 -10.18 12.96 -8.12
N SER A 78 -10.38 13.63 -6.97
CA SER A 78 -9.51 14.73 -6.53
C SER A 78 -8.08 14.29 -6.25
N ASP A 79 -7.91 13.16 -5.56
CA ASP A 79 -6.57 12.62 -5.26
C ASP A 79 -5.82 12.26 -6.55
N ALA A 80 -6.55 11.75 -7.55
CA ALA A 80 -5.98 11.46 -8.87
C ALA A 80 -5.48 12.72 -9.59
N VAL A 81 -6.20 13.84 -9.47
CA VAL A 81 -5.78 15.14 -10.04
C VAL A 81 -4.51 15.63 -9.35
N ASP A 82 -4.46 15.59 -8.02
CA ASP A 82 -3.29 16.06 -7.26
C ASP A 82 -2.04 15.23 -7.57
N LEU A 83 -2.17 13.91 -7.68
CA LEU A 83 -1.07 13.03 -8.08
C LEU A 83 -0.64 13.26 -9.53
N SER A 84 -1.56 13.62 -10.43
CA SER A 84 -1.22 13.89 -11.83
C SER A 84 -0.31 15.11 -11.99
N TRP A 85 -0.42 16.11 -11.11
CA TRP A 85 0.41 17.31 -11.16
C TRP A 85 1.89 17.02 -10.91
N LEU A 86 2.21 16.00 -10.11
CA LEU A 86 3.59 15.56 -9.92
C LEU A 86 4.21 15.07 -11.23
N VAL A 87 3.44 14.32 -12.02
CA VAL A 87 3.89 13.82 -13.33
C VAL A 87 4.12 15.00 -14.28
N VAL A 88 3.20 15.96 -14.33
CA VAL A 88 3.34 17.15 -15.18
C VAL A 88 4.56 17.99 -14.76
N ALA A 89 4.80 18.17 -13.46
CA ALA A 89 5.95 18.91 -12.95
C ALA A 89 7.28 18.28 -13.38
N VAL A 90 7.40 16.95 -13.32
CA VAL A 90 8.58 16.22 -13.79
C VAL A 90 8.80 16.44 -15.29
N TRP A 91 7.75 16.32 -16.10
CA TRP A 91 7.86 16.55 -17.55
C TRP A 91 8.23 17.99 -17.89
N ALA A 92 7.64 18.97 -17.20
CA ALA A 92 7.96 20.37 -17.36
C ALA A 92 9.43 20.65 -17.02
N ALA A 93 9.94 20.07 -15.93
CA ALA A 93 11.35 20.20 -15.54
C ALA A 93 12.30 19.60 -16.57
N VAL A 94 12.02 18.38 -17.06
CA VAL A 94 12.82 17.73 -18.11
C VAL A 94 12.83 18.56 -19.39
N TRP A 95 11.67 19.08 -19.79
CA TRP A 95 11.56 19.93 -20.96
C TRP A 95 12.35 21.23 -20.81
N ALA A 96 12.26 21.90 -19.64
CA ALA A 96 13.02 23.12 -19.36
C ALA A 96 14.54 22.89 -19.41
N VAL A 97 15.04 21.80 -18.83
CA VAL A 97 16.47 21.44 -18.88
C VAL A 97 16.91 21.21 -20.33
N LYS A 98 16.13 20.46 -21.11
CA LYS A 98 16.43 20.22 -22.53
C LYS A 98 16.43 21.53 -23.33
N PHE A 99 15.45 22.40 -23.08
CA PHE A 99 15.34 23.71 -23.73
C PHE A 99 16.55 24.59 -23.42
N ILE A 100 16.97 24.66 -22.15
CA ILE A 100 18.16 25.42 -21.75
C ILE A 100 19.42 24.84 -22.39
N ALA A 101 19.58 23.51 -22.35
CA ALA A 101 20.76 22.85 -22.93
C ALA A 101 20.89 23.09 -24.44
N THR A 102 19.77 23.02 -25.17
CA THR A 102 19.73 23.32 -26.62
C THR A 102 20.02 24.79 -26.91
N ALA A 103 19.40 25.71 -26.17
CA ALA A 103 19.67 27.14 -26.33
C ALA A 103 21.14 27.51 -26.06
N VAL A 104 21.76 26.91 -25.03
CA VAL A 104 23.18 27.12 -24.72
C VAL A 104 24.08 26.55 -25.82
N HIS A 105 23.77 25.36 -26.33
CA HIS A 105 24.52 24.75 -27.42
C HIS A 105 24.47 25.60 -28.71
N ASP A 106 23.28 26.06 -29.09
CA ASP A 106 23.08 26.89 -30.28
C ASP A 106 23.78 28.24 -30.14
N TRP A 107 23.70 28.87 -28.96
CA TRP A 107 24.40 30.11 -28.67
C TRP A 107 25.92 29.95 -28.77
N GLY A 108 26.47 28.87 -28.22
CA GLY A 108 27.89 28.53 -28.31
C GLY A 108 28.36 28.29 -29.75
N ASN A 109 27.57 27.59 -30.56
CA ASN A 109 27.89 27.39 -31.99
C ASN A 109 27.89 28.71 -32.78
N GLN A 110 26.97 29.64 -32.47
CA GLN A 110 26.92 30.95 -33.15
C GLN A 110 28.09 31.88 -32.78
N HIS A 111 28.61 31.79 -31.55
CA HIS A 111 29.65 32.70 -31.05
C HIS A 111 31.06 32.07 -31.04
N GLY A 112 31.18 30.77 -31.32
CA GLY A 112 32.46 30.04 -31.35
C GLY A 112 33.25 30.12 -32.67
N HIS A 113 32.71 30.74 -33.72
CA HIS A 113 33.35 30.84 -35.05
C HIS A 113 34.31 32.04 -35.23
N ASN A 114 34.70 32.73 -34.14
CA ASN A 114 35.61 33.89 -34.19
C ASN A 114 36.99 33.62 -33.55
N THR A 115 37.60 32.47 -33.84
CA THR A 115 39.05 32.26 -33.72
C THR A 115 39.55 31.41 -34.87
#